data_AF-A0A7Y0EHT8-F1
#
_entry.id   AF-A0A7Y0EHT8-F1
#
_cell.length_a   1.000
_cell.length_b   1.000
_cell.length_c   1.000
_cell.angle_alpha   90.00
_cell.angle_beta   90.00
_cell.angle_gamma   90.00
#
_symmetry.space_group_name_H-M   'P 1'
#
loop_
_entity.id
_entity.type
_entity.pdbx_description
1 polymer ?
#
loop_
_entity_poly.entity_id
_entity_poly.type
_entity_poly.pdbx_seq_one_letter_code
_entity_poly.pdbx_strand_id
1 'polypeptide(L)'
;MNKKCIFNSNKDCINCGDCNKCDLNSNKKCNNCGKCLELEGYDMKAIKIDEIMEEKNDTEVFENDNCYQVLNDEKESVSSCGEQSECQSNNDDKIEFIDDIDGLREIIEDEGVFKDLTYEEFPGFIRFKTNENN
;
A
#
# COMPACT_ATOMS: atom_id res chain seq x y z
N MET A 1 -4.44 14.08 -22.84
CA MET A 1 -3.19 13.31 -22.63
C MET A 1 -3.50 11.85 -22.87
N ASN A 2 -2.67 11.15 -23.66
CA ASN A 2 -2.81 9.70 -23.83
C ASN A 2 -2.33 8.98 -22.56
N LYS A 3 -3.03 7.92 -22.15
CA LYS A 3 -2.58 7.06 -21.06
C LYS A 3 -1.31 6.33 -21.48
N LYS A 4 -0.34 6.20 -20.56
CA LYS A 4 0.87 5.40 -20.79
C LYS A 4 0.58 3.91 -20.58
N CYS A 5 1.42 3.06 -21.18
CA CYS A 5 1.35 1.61 -21.00
C CYS A 5 1.83 1.22 -19.60
N ILE A 6 1.11 0.33 -18.91
CA ILE A 6 1.48 -0.15 -17.57
C ILE A 6 2.80 -0.93 -17.56
N PHE A 7 3.09 -1.67 -18.65
CA PHE A 7 4.34 -2.42 -18.77
C PHE A 7 5.51 -1.57 -19.25
N ASN A 8 5.26 -0.36 -19.78
CA ASN A 8 6.30 0.51 -20.30
C ASN A 8 5.86 1.97 -20.35
N SER A 9 6.36 2.77 -19.42
CA SER A 9 6.05 4.20 -19.27
C SER A 9 6.48 5.07 -20.47
N ASN A 10 7.44 4.60 -21.29
CA ASN A 10 7.88 5.30 -22.50
C ASN A 10 6.93 5.08 -23.69
N LYS A 11 5.97 4.16 -23.59
CA LYS A 11 5.01 3.85 -24.66
C LYS A 11 3.62 4.35 -24.32
N ASP A 12 2.96 4.91 -25.32
CA ASP A 12 1.53 5.23 -25.23
C ASP A 12 0.71 3.93 -25.25
N CYS A 13 -0.40 3.92 -24.51
CA CYS A 13 -1.32 2.78 -24.48
C CYS A 13 -2.08 2.68 -25.81
N ILE A 14 -1.93 1.55 -26.50
CA ILE A 14 -2.63 1.24 -27.76
C ILE A 14 -3.86 0.33 -27.55
N ASN A 15 -4.30 0.14 -26.31
CA ASN A 15 -5.41 -0.76 -25.95
C ASN A 15 -5.26 -2.20 -26.47
N CYS A 16 -4.04 -2.77 -26.46
CA CYS A 16 -3.81 -4.16 -26.89
C CYS A 16 -4.47 -5.21 -25.98
N GLY A 17 -4.78 -4.85 -24.74
CA GLY A 17 -5.45 -5.73 -23.77
C GLY A 17 -4.55 -6.76 -23.10
N ASP A 18 -3.25 -6.79 -23.41
CA ASP A 18 -2.31 -7.77 -22.83
C ASP A 18 -2.16 -7.65 -21.32
N CYS A 19 -2.23 -6.43 -20.78
CA CYS A 19 -2.21 -6.18 -19.34
C CYS A 19 -3.41 -6.77 -18.57
N ASN A 20 -4.43 -7.26 -19.28
CA ASN A 20 -5.57 -7.93 -18.67
C ASN A 20 -5.48 -9.46 -18.75
N LYS A 21 -4.41 -10.03 -19.31
CA LYS A 21 -4.23 -11.48 -19.43
C LYS A 21 -3.50 -12.03 -18.21
N CYS A 22 -3.78 -13.27 -17.86
CA CYS A 22 -3.08 -13.95 -16.76
C CYS A 22 -1.70 -14.43 -17.24
N ASP A 23 -0.66 -14.13 -16.47
CA ASP A 23 0.72 -14.52 -16.79
C ASP A 23 0.91 -16.05 -16.84
N LEU A 24 0.15 -16.81 -16.03
CA LEU A 24 0.19 -18.28 -16.02
C LEU A 24 -0.62 -18.91 -17.17
N ASN A 25 -1.62 -18.21 -17.71
CA ASN A 25 -2.49 -18.74 -18.75
C ASN A 25 -3.05 -17.61 -19.61
N SER A 26 -2.49 -17.43 -20.81
CA SER A 26 -2.86 -16.37 -21.74
C SER A 26 -4.31 -16.42 -22.24
N ASN A 27 -5.02 -17.54 -22.06
CA ASN A 27 -6.45 -17.68 -22.38
C ASN A 27 -7.37 -17.17 -21.25
N LYS A 28 -6.83 -16.89 -20.05
CA LYS A 28 -7.60 -16.43 -18.89
C LYS A 28 -7.42 -14.92 -18.71
N LYS A 29 -8.52 -14.21 -18.43
CA LYS A 29 -8.47 -12.82 -17.96
C LYS A 29 -7.92 -12.78 -16.53
N CYS A 30 -6.94 -11.92 -16.26
CA CYS A 30 -6.41 -11.71 -14.93
C CYS A 30 -7.54 -11.24 -14.00
N ASN A 31 -7.68 -11.93 -12.87
CA ASN A 31 -8.62 -11.60 -11.80
C ASN A 31 -7.87 -11.26 -10.50
N ASN A 32 -6.61 -10.84 -10.62
CA ASN A 32 -5.70 -10.47 -9.54
C ASN A 32 -5.60 -11.53 -8.41
N CYS A 33 -5.67 -12.82 -8.76
CA CYS A 33 -5.65 -13.91 -7.77
C CYS A 33 -4.27 -14.19 -7.15
N GLY A 34 -3.20 -13.48 -7.51
CA GLY A 34 -1.87 -13.64 -6.90
C GLY A 34 -1.07 -14.88 -7.30
N LYS A 35 -1.70 -15.95 -7.80
CA LYS A 35 -1.03 -17.24 -8.15
C LYS A 35 0.23 -17.16 -9.01
N CYS A 36 0.37 -16.14 -9.88
CA CYS A 36 1.60 -15.95 -10.66
C CYS A 36 2.80 -15.47 -9.83
N LEU A 37 2.56 -15.00 -8.60
CA LEU A 37 3.56 -14.51 -7.65
C LEU A 37 3.99 -15.58 -6.64
N GLU A 38 3.23 -16.67 -6.50
CA GLU A 38 3.49 -17.81 -5.60
C GLU A 38 4.63 -18.73 -6.07
N LEU A 39 5.47 -18.27 -6.99
CA LEU A 39 6.63 -19.02 -7.47
C LEU A 39 7.57 -19.20 -6.28
N GLU A 40 7.85 -20.46 -5.91
CA GLU A 40 8.63 -20.89 -4.73
C GLU A 40 7.82 -21.19 -3.45
N GLY A 41 6.49 -21.18 -3.51
CA GLY A 41 5.64 -21.62 -2.38
C GLY A 41 5.49 -20.57 -1.27
N TYR A 42 5.84 -19.32 -1.58
CA TYR A 42 5.60 -18.15 -0.73
C TYR A 42 4.57 -17.25 -1.39
N ASP A 43 3.58 -16.77 -0.62
CA ASP A 43 2.50 -15.92 -1.15
C ASP A 43 3.00 -14.53 -1.63
N MET A 44 4.18 -14.10 -1.18
CA MET A 44 4.83 -12.84 -1.56
C MET A 44 6.36 -12.98 -1.55
N LYS A 45 7.04 -12.17 -2.37
CA LYS A 45 8.51 -12.06 -2.32
C LYS A 45 8.92 -11.44 -0.99
N ALA A 46 9.72 -12.19 -0.26
CA ALA A 46 10.20 -11.90 1.07
C ALA A 46 11.67 -11.45 0.98
N ILE A 47 12.01 -10.28 1.56
CA ILE A 47 13.41 -9.91 1.79
C ILE A 47 13.72 -10.25 3.25
N LYS A 48 14.69 -11.11 3.48
CA LYS A 48 15.20 -11.38 4.81
C LYS A 48 16.16 -10.27 5.22
N ILE A 49 15.97 -9.71 6.40
CA ILE A 49 16.92 -8.79 7.02
C ILE A 49 17.71 -9.61 8.03
N ASP A 50 19.00 -9.82 7.76
CA ASP A 50 19.90 -10.57 8.66
C ASP A 50 20.33 -9.75 9.87
N GLU A 51 20.61 -8.45 9.66
CA GLU A 51 21.09 -7.54 10.70
C GLU A 51 20.74 -6.09 10.34
N ILE A 52 20.47 -5.25 11.35
CA ILE A 52 20.29 -3.80 11.20
C ILE A 52 21.49 -3.13 11.88
N MET A 53 22.36 -2.50 11.09
CA MET A 53 23.52 -1.78 11.61
C MET A 53 23.13 -0.35 11.98
N GLU A 54 23.27 0.02 13.26
CA GLU A 54 23.13 1.40 13.73
C GLU A 54 24.49 2.10 13.76
N GLU A 55 25.04 2.47 12.60
CA GLU A 55 26.19 3.37 12.58
C GLU A 55 25.73 4.82 12.62
N LYS A 56 26.00 5.51 13.73
CA LYS A 56 25.79 6.97 13.91
C LYS A 56 26.77 7.82 13.08
N ASN A 57 26.98 7.48 11.82
CA ASN A 57 27.69 8.32 10.86
C ASN A 57 26.93 8.24 9.53
N ASP A 58 25.91 9.07 9.42
CA ASP A 58 25.26 9.35 8.15
C ASP A 58 26.30 9.83 7.13
N THR A 59 26.17 9.30 5.91
CA THR A 59 26.81 9.75 4.66
C THR A 59 28.10 9.04 4.26
N GLU A 60 27.95 7.82 3.75
CA GLU A 60 28.58 7.51 2.45
C GLU A 60 27.48 7.08 1.49
N VAL A 61 27.21 7.94 0.51
CA VAL A 61 26.31 7.64 -0.61
C VAL A 61 26.94 6.49 -1.38
N PHE A 62 26.36 5.30 -1.31
CA PHE A 62 26.66 4.24 -2.27
C PHE A 62 26.00 4.62 -3.61
N GLU A 63 26.68 5.45 -4.41
CA GLU A 63 26.39 5.57 -5.84
C GLU A 63 26.79 4.25 -6.50
N ASN A 64 25.88 3.28 -6.53
CA ASN A 64 25.98 2.16 -7.47
C ASN A 64 24.57 1.69 -7.86
N ASP A 65 24.11 2.21 -9.01
CA ASP A 65 22.96 1.74 -9.77
C ASP A 65 23.18 0.32 -10.31
N ASN A 66 23.24 -0.69 -9.44
CA ASN A 66 23.14 -2.09 -9.87
C ASN A 66 22.70 -3.03 -8.74
N CYS A 67 21.44 -2.94 -8.33
CA CYS A 67 20.80 -3.97 -7.49
C CYS A 67 20.29 -5.13 -8.37
N TYR A 68 21.22 -5.88 -8.96
CA TYR A 68 20.97 -7.23 -9.48
C TYR A 68 22.22 -8.07 -9.21
N GLN A 69 22.29 -8.60 -7.99
CA GLN A 69 23.12 -9.76 -7.67
C GLN A 69 22.16 -10.83 -7.19
N VAL A 70 21.81 -11.73 -8.12
CA VAL A 70 21.23 -13.03 -7.79
C VAL A 70 22.29 -13.76 -6.96
N LEU A 71 22.01 -14.01 -5.69
CA LEU A 71 22.80 -14.96 -4.90
C LEU A 71 21.90 -16.13 -4.55
N ASN A 72 22.31 -17.28 -5.11
CA ASN A 72 21.86 -18.60 -4.75
C ASN A 72 22.19 -18.88 -3.29
N ASP A 73 21.48 -19.86 -2.77
CA ASP A 73 21.75 -20.63 -1.56
C ASP A 73 21.26 -20.03 -0.24
N GLU A 74 20.19 -20.68 0.22
CA GLU A 74 20.01 -21.10 1.60
C GLU A 74 19.76 -20.00 2.65
N LYS A 75 18.46 -19.92 3.01
CA LYS A 75 17.87 -19.73 4.35
C LYS A 75 17.26 -18.36 4.66
N GLU A 76 16.00 -18.48 5.11
CA GLU A 76 15.24 -17.58 6.00
C GLU A 76 14.79 -16.27 5.31
N SER A 77 13.90 -15.41 5.82
CA SER A 77 12.70 -15.44 6.68
C SER A 77 12.24 -13.97 6.71
N VAL A 78 11.11 -13.59 6.08
CA VAL A 78 10.59 -12.20 6.19
C VAL A 78 9.73 -12.07 7.45
N SER A 79 10.09 -11.11 8.30
CA SER A 79 9.41 -10.83 9.57
C SER A 79 8.62 -9.54 9.49
N SER A 80 7.33 -9.66 9.86
CA SER A 80 6.58 -8.80 10.77
C SER A 80 6.97 -7.31 10.83
N CYS A 81 6.20 -6.46 10.14
CA CYS A 81 6.19 -5.02 10.37
C CYS A 81 5.47 -4.68 11.69
N GLY A 82 6.25 -4.62 12.77
CA GLY A 82 5.92 -3.90 13.99
C GLY A 82 6.78 -2.64 14.08
N GLU A 83 6.10 -1.50 14.22
CA GLU A 83 6.55 -0.26 14.86
C GLU A 83 7.98 0.23 14.60
N GLN A 84 8.12 1.12 13.61
CA GLN A 84 8.68 2.48 13.76
C GLN A 84 8.90 3.09 12.37
N SER A 85 7.96 3.93 11.95
CA SER A 85 8.21 4.96 10.96
C SER A 85 7.59 6.22 11.52
N GLU A 86 8.43 7.16 11.93
CA GLU A 86 8.02 8.54 12.20
C GLU A 86 7.44 9.11 10.91
N CYS A 87 6.11 9.10 10.83
CA CYS A 87 5.35 9.85 9.85
C CYS A 87 5.54 11.35 10.14
N GLN A 88 6.64 11.93 9.66
CA GLN A 88 6.83 13.38 9.67
C GLN A 88 5.90 14.03 8.63
N SER A 89 4.63 14.15 8.99
CA SER A 89 3.75 15.16 8.42
C SER A 89 4.00 16.46 9.19
N ASN A 90 4.69 17.40 8.55
CA ASN A 90 4.77 18.78 9.03
C ASN A 90 3.43 19.48 8.76
N ASN A 91 2.45 19.20 9.61
CA ASN A 91 1.32 20.04 9.99
C ASN A 91 1.00 19.60 11.43
N ASP A 92 0.72 20.53 12.34
CA ASP A 92 0.11 20.21 13.64
C ASP A 92 -1.32 19.68 13.41
N ASP A 93 -1.44 18.55 12.72
CA ASP A 93 -2.71 17.91 12.46
C ASP A 93 -3.21 17.41 13.81
N LYS A 94 -4.21 18.13 14.35
CA LYS A 94 -4.88 17.81 15.60
C LYS A 94 -5.65 16.50 15.42
N ILE A 95 -4.95 15.39 15.57
CA ILE A 95 -5.52 14.05 15.58
C ILE A 95 -5.94 13.76 17.03
N GLU A 96 -7.22 13.48 17.23
CA GLU A 96 -7.80 13.06 18.50
C GLU A 96 -8.34 11.63 18.33
N PHE A 97 -8.21 10.80 19.36
CA PHE A 97 -8.77 9.45 19.29
C PHE A 97 -10.29 9.52 19.38
N ILE A 98 -10.98 8.54 18.77
CA ILE A 98 -12.44 8.47 18.79
C ILE A 98 -12.97 8.41 20.23
N ASP A 99 -12.24 7.73 21.13
CA ASP A 99 -12.59 7.61 22.54
C ASP A 99 -12.39 8.92 23.33
N ASP A 100 -11.61 9.86 22.80
CA ASP A 100 -11.38 11.18 23.43
C ASP A 100 -12.48 12.19 23.07
N ILE A 101 -13.36 11.87 22.12
CA ILE A 101 -14.47 12.74 21.70
C ILE A 101 -15.79 12.17 22.23
N ASP A 102 -16.38 12.89 23.20
CA ASP A 102 -17.65 12.53 23.81
C ASP A 102 -18.76 12.31 22.76
N GLY A 103 -19.42 11.15 22.84
CA GLY A 103 -20.54 10.77 21.97
C GLY A 103 -20.16 10.29 20.56
N LEU A 104 -18.89 10.42 20.14
CA LEU A 104 -18.47 9.99 18.80
C LEU A 104 -18.56 8.46 18.62
N ARG A 105 -18.22 7.72 19.69
CA ARG A 105 -18.35 6.26 19.72
C ARG A 105 -19.79 5.78 19.56
N GLU A 106 -20.73 6.46 20.22
CA GLU A 106 -22.16 6.12 20.13
C GLU A 106 -22.69 6.33 18.71
N ILE A 107 -22.24 7.39 18.02
CA ILE A 107 -22.59 7.66 16.61
C ILE A 107 -22.03 6.56 15.69
N ILE A 108 -20.85 6.00 15.98
CA ILE A 108 -20.24 4.93 15.18
C ILE A 108 -20.93 3.58 15.43
N GLU A 109 -21.34 3.31 16.67
CA GLU A 109 -22.01 2.06 17.05
C GLU A 109 -23.48 2.03 16.58
N ASP A 110 -24.16 3.18 16.45
CA ASP A 110 -25.50 3.27 15.86
C ASP A 110 -25.44 3.40 14.32
N GLU A 111 -25.64 2.27 13.64
CA GLU A 111 -25.64 2.21 12.18
C GLU A 111 -26.64 3.17 11.49
N GLY A 112 -27.75 3.51 12.15
CA GLY A 112 -28.78 4.39 11.58
C GLY A 112 -28.27 5.84 11.55
N VAL A 113 -27.88 6.33 12.72
CA VAL A 113 -27.36 7.70 12.90
C VAL A 113 -26.07 7.90 12.10
N PHE A 114 -25.20 6.88 12.06
CA PHE A 114 -23.95 6.91 11.31
C PHE A 114 -24.17 7.16 9.81
N LYS A 115 -25.08 6.40 9.16
CA LYS A 115 -25.36 6.54 7.71
C LYS A 115 -26.04 7.87 7.39
N ASP A 116 -26.84 8.39 8.32
CA ASP A 116 -27.53 9.66 8.15
C ASP A 116 -26.56 10.85 8.22
N LEU A 117 -25.57 10.80 9.12
CA LEU A 117 -24.61 11.90 9.33
C LEU A 117 -23.32 11.79 8.51
N THR A 118 -22.99 10.63 7.95
CA THR A 118 -21.70 10.42 7.28
C THR A 118 -21.82 9.86 5.86
N TYR A 119 -20.73 9.91 5.11
CA TYR A 119 -20.55 9.21 3.84
C TYR A 119 -19.10 8.74 3.69
N GLU A 120 -18.89 7.64 2.95
CA GLU A 120 -17.54 7.18 2.59
C GLU A 120 -17.07 7.87 1.31
N GLU A 121 -15.93 8.55 1.39
CA GLU A 121 -15.27 9.15 0.22
C GLU A 121 -14.29 8.16 -0.42
N PHE A 122 -13.64 7.32 0.41
CA PHE A 122 -12.84 6.16 0.00
C PHE A 122 -13.09 4.99 0.96
N PRO A 123 -12.78 3.73 0.59
CA PRO A 123 -12.93 2.60 1.50
C PRO A 123 -12.17 2.83 2.81
N GLY A 124 -12.91 2.92 3.92
CA GLY A 124 -12.36 3.20 5.26
C GLY A 124 -12.08 4.67 5.58
N PHE A 125 -12.35 5.60 4.65
CA PHE A 125 -12.25 7.05 4.88
C PHE A 125 -13.64 7.69 4.90
N ILE A 126 -14.13 7.91 6.12
CA ILE A 126 -15.48 8.41 6.40
C ILE A 126 -15.43 9.92 6.66
N ARG A 127 -16.38 10.63 6.06
CA ARG A 127 -16.55 12.07 6.25
C ARG A 127 -17.96 12.40 6.75
N PHE A 128 -18.04 13.33 7.70
CA PHE A 128 -19.32 13.88 8.15
C PHE A 128 -19.91 14.81 7.08
N LYS A 129 -21.23 14.70 6.88
CA LYS A 129 -21.99 15.62 6.03
C LYS A 129 -22.00 16.98 6.71
N THR A 130 -21.29 17.94 6.14
CA THR A 130 -21.37 19.34 6.57
C THR A 130 -22.69 19.92 6.07
N ASN A 131 -23.61 20.24 6.97
CA ASN A 131 -24.73 21.11 6.63
C ASN A 131 -24.17 22.53 6.51
N GLU A 132 -23.97 23.01 5.28
CA GLU A 132 -23.71 24.43 5.02
C GLU A 132 -24.96 25.24 5.39
N ASN A 133 -25.10 25.59 6.67
CA ASN A 133 -25.98 26.67 7.09
C ASN A 133 -25.18 27.97 6.96
N ASN A 134 -25.51 28.78 5.94
CA ASN A 134 -25.15 30.20 5.85
C ASN A 134 -25.61 30.98 7.10
#